data_AF-F0RNK5-F1
#
_entry.id   AF-F0RNK5-F1
#
_cell.length_a   1.000
_cell.length_b   1.000
_cell.length_c   1.000
_cell.angle_alpha   90.00
_cell.angle_beta   90.00
_cell.angle_gamma   90.00
#
_symmetry.space_group_name_H-M   'P 1'
#
loop_
_entity.id
_entity.type
_entity.pdbx_description
1 polymer ?
#
loop_
_entity_poly.entity_id
_entity_poly.type
_entity_poly.pdbx_seq_one_letter_code
_entity_poly.pdbx_strand_id
1 'polypeptide(L)'
;MRKASTILALALGLTACGQGGLEPGFNVVGGVNGAKIDVEVIYARDASGNLIVKENNFVLQQPSVSFVAQAGSLGGTVHSATVTMKDSSGNLYGDQAGKYSQSFTANIIPGWACVTDDVPDLESPPVGCTNPVAVQRVTTPDPKNSQLISPQVAQQAAADCASAFGCVTNLKADILFGVRDNRGTERTVAVNNVPVSVYANYKSEETP
;
A
#
# COMPACT_ATOMS: atom_id res chain seq x y z
N MET A 1 51.41 -38.08 22.57
CA MET A 1 50.39 -37.12 23.03
C MET A 1 49.12 -37.37 22.21
N ARG A 2 48.12 -38.02 22.80
CA ARG A 2 46.87 -38.41 22.12
C ARG A 2 45.86 -37.26 22.28
N LYS A 3 45.40 -36.68 21.16
CA LYS A 3 44.39 -35.62 21.13
C LYS A 3 43.02 -36.25 21.33
N ALA A 4 42.33 -35.84 22.39
CA ALA A 4 40.98 -36.25 22.71
C ALA A 4 39.98 -35.54 21.79
N SER A 5 39.10 -36.34 21.17
CA SER A 5 37.94 -35.89 20.41
C SER A 5 36.87 -35.38 21.37
N THR A 6 36.41 -34.14 21.18
CA THR A 6 35.22 -33.63 21.86
C THR A 6 34.06 -33.63 20.86
N ILE A 7 33.14 -34.57 21.08
CA ILE A 7 31.85 -34.68 20.39
C ILE A 7 30.95 -33.59 20.97
N LEU A 8 30.61 -32.59 20.17
CA LEU A 8 29.62 -31.58 20.54
C LEU A 8 28.23 -32.16 20.23
N ALA A 9 27.51 -32.55 21.28
CA ALA A 9 26.18 -33.12 21.20
C ALA A 9 25.18 -32.06 20.68
N LEU A 10 24.48 -32.43 19.61
CA LEU A 10 23.40 -31.70 18.98
C LEU A 10 22.17 -31.76 19.91
N ALA A 11 21.84 -30.66 20.58
CA ALA A 11 20.59 -30.55 21.32
C ALA A 11 19.45 -30.26 20.32
N LEU A 12 18.89 -31.33 19.75
CA LEU A 12 17.61 -31.29 19.04
C LEU A 12 16.52 -30.98 20.07
N GLY A 13 16.18 -29.70 20.20
CA GLY A 13 14.96 -29.27 20.86
C GLY A 13 13.76 -29.74 20.04
N LEU A 14 13.27 -30.95 20.31
CA LEU A 14 11.90 -31.34 19.99
C LEU A 14 10.97 -30.51 20.88
N THR A 15 10.53 -29.36 20.40
CA THR A 15 9.33 -28.71 20.94
C THR A 15 8.14 -29.59 20.60
N ALA A 16 7.50 -30.06 21.66
CA ALA A 16 6.34 -30.93 21.63
C ALA A 16 5.23 -30.38 20.73
N CYS A 17 4.80 -31.19 19.76
CA CYS A 17 3.52 -31.03 19.08
C CYS A 17 2.39 -31.27 20.11
N GLY A 18 2.05 -30.24 20.87
CA GLY A 18 0.75 -30.17 21.49
C GLY A 18 -0.30 -30.05 20.37
N GLN A 19 -1.32 -30.89 20.41
CA GLN A 19 -2.61 -30.70 19.73
C GLN A 19 -3.32 -29.44 20.29
N GLY A 20 -2.65 -28.29 20.27
CA GLY A 20 -3.31 -27.00 20.27
C GLY A 20 -3.75 -26.78 18.84
N GLY A 21 -5.05 -26.87 18.58
CA GLY A 21 -5.59 -26.38 17.31
C GLY A 21 -5.00 -25.01 17.07
N LEU A 22 -4.18 -24.87 16.02
CA LEU A 22 -3.63 -23.59 15.60
C LEU A 22 -4.84 -22.69 15.38
N GLU A 23 -5.14 -21.83 16.34
CA GLU A 23 -6.16 -20.83 16.11
C GLU A 23 -5.73 -20.05 14.86
N PRO A 24 -6.60 -19.94 13.84
CA PRO A 24 -6.23 -19.20 12.64
C PRO A 24 -5.81 -17.79 13.03
N GLY A 25 -4.55 -17.46 12.75
CA GLY A 25 -4.00 -16.14 12.98
C GLY A 25 -4.41 -15.16 11.88
N PHE A 26 -4.20 -13.88 12.12
CA PHE A 26 -4.31 -12.86 11.08
C PHE A 26 -2.96 -12.71 10.37
N ASN A 27 -2.87 -13.19 9.14
CA ASN A 27 -1.68 -13.11 8.28
C ASN A 27 -2.09 -12.61 6.89
N VAL A 28 -2.03 -11.30 6.72
CA VAL A 28 -2.40 -10.61 5.47
C VAL A 28 -1.24 -9.71 5.04
N VAL A 29 -0.87 -9.77 3.78
CA VAL A 29 0.14 -8.90 3.17
C VAL A 29 -0.54 -7.90 2.24
N GLY A 30 -0.27 -6.61 2.42
CA GLY A 30 -0.77 -5.55 1.55
C GLY A 30 0.17 -5.29 0.38
N GLY A 31 -0.37 -4.86 -0.75
CA GLY A 31 0.36 -4.37 -1.92
C GLY A 31 -0.32 -3.11 -2.45
N VAL A 32 0.48 -2.12 -2.84
CA VAL A 32 0.01 -0.86 -3.41
C VAL A 32 0.97 -0.47 -4.54
N ASN A 33 0.44 -0.15 -5.72
CA ASN A 33 1.27 0.16 -6.90
C ASN A 33 0.54 1.11 -7.87
N GLY A 34 1.29 1.79 -8.73
CA GLY A 34 0.75 2.56 -9.86
C GLY A 34 0.27 3.96 -9.51
N ALA A 35 0.65 4.51 -8.35
CA ALA A 35 0.39 5.91 -8.02
C ALA A 35 1.26 6.83 -8.88
N LYS A 36 0.62 7.83 -9.51
CA LYS A 36 1.29 8.77 -10.42
C LYS A 36 0.67 10.16 -10.33
N ILE A 37 1.49 11.19 -10.41
CA ILE A 37 1.08 12.59 -10.54
C ILE A 37 1.71 13.14 -11.82
N ASP A 38 0.89 13.45 -12.80
CA ASP A 38 1.32 14.17 -14.01
C ASP A 38 1.05 15.66 -13.80
N VAL A 39 2.10 16.48 -13.85
CA VAL A 39 2.06 17.94 -13.71
C VAL A 39 2.31 18.57 -15.07
N GLU A 40 1.48 19.54 -15.44
CA GLU A 40 1.69 20.39 -16.60
C GLU A 40 1.89 21.83 -16.13
N VAL A 41 3.06 22.40 -16.45
CA VAL A 41 3.40 23.78 -16.14
C VAL A 41 3.56 24.55 -17.45
N ILE A 42 2.76 25.59 -17.62
CA ILE A 42 2.84 26.50 -18.76
C ILE A 42 3.47 27.80 -18.29
N TYR A 43 4.60 28.16 -18.89
CA TYR A 43 5.26 29.45 -18.67
C TYR A 43 4.91 30.45 -19.76
N ALA A 44 4.79 31.72 -19.37
CA ALA A 44 4.73 32.88 -20.26
C ALA A 44 5.84 33.87 -19.87
N ARG A 45 6.09 34.88 -20.71
CA ARG A 45 6.93 36.02 -20.34
C ARG A 45 6.06 37.20 -19.93
N ASP A 46 6.38 37.84 -18.81
CA ASP A 46 5.77 39.11 -18.43
C ASP A 46 6.28 40.27 -19.32
N ALA A 47 5.73 41.47 -19.12
CA ALA A 47 6.14 42.67 -19.88
C ALA A 47 7.62 43.07 -19.68
N SER A 48 8.28 42.55 -18.64
CA SER A 48 9.70 42.78 -18.35
C SER A 48 10.59 41.67 -18.93
N GLY A 49 10.01 40.66 -19.58
CA GLY A 49 10.72 39.51 -20.15
C GLY A 49 10.97 38.37 -19.16
N ASN A 50 10.50 38.46 -17.91
CA ASN A 50 10.67 37.42 -16.91
C ASN A 50 9.70 36.26 -17.18
N LEU A 51 10.15 35.03 -16.93
CA LEU A 51 9.27 33.87 -16.97
C LEU A 51 8.31 33.90 -15.77
N ILE A 52 7.02 33.78 -16.06
CA ILE A 52 5.95 33.64 -15.07
C ILE A 52 5.19 32.34 -15.33
N VAL A 53 4.72 31.68 -14.27
CA VAL A 53 3.82 30.53 -14.39
C VAL A 53 2.43 31.06 -14.78
N LYS A 54 1.96 30.66 -15.96
CA LYS A 54 0.63 31.01 -16.46
C LYS A 54 -0.41 29.99 -16.01
N GLU A 55 -0.10 28.70 -16.18
CA GLU A 55 -0.96 27.60 -15.77
C GLU A 55 -0.14 26.51 -15.07
N ASN A 56 -0.78 25.86 -14.10
CA ASN A 56 -0.21 24.75 -13.35
C ASN A 56 -1.32 23.74 -13.05
N ASN A 57 -1.40 22.73 -13.91
CA ASN A 57 -2.42 21.69 -13.84
C ASN A 57 -1.80 20.37 -13.39
N PHE A 58 -2.61 19.50 -12.78
CA PHE A 58 -2.16 18.15 -12.46
C PHE A 58 -3.25 17.11 -12.69
N VAL A 59 -2.81 15.89 -12.99
CA VAL A 59 -3.63 14.69 -13.04
C VAL A 59 -3.09 13.70 -12.01
N LEU A 60 -3.94 13.30 -11.07
CA LEU A 60 -3.61 12.32 -10.05
C LEU A 60 -4.19 10.95 -10.45
N GLN A 61 -3.31 9.99 -10.68
CA GLN A 61 -3.67 8.58 -10.82
C GLN A 61 -3.55 7.90 -9.45
N GLN A 62 -4.70 7.43 -8.95
CA GLN A 62 -4.74 6.64 -7.71
C GLN A 62 -4.08 5.27 -7.91
N PRO A 63 -3.40 4.73 -6.88
CA PRO A 63 -2.80 3.41 -6.97
C PRO A 63 -3.85 2.30 -6.94
N SER A 64 -3.50 1.15 -7.48
CA SER A 64 -4.18 -0.12 -7.23
C SER A 64 -3.75 -0.68 -5.87
N VAL A 65 -4.69 -1.28 -5.13
CA VAL A 65 -4.45 -1.94 -3.84
C VAL A 65 -4.74 -3.43 -3.96
N SER A 66 -3.97 -4.26 -3.26
CA SER A 66 -4.25 -5.69 -3.12
C SER A 66 -3.97 -6.15 -1.69
N PHE A 67 -4.73 -7.13 -1.21
CA PHE A 67 -4.48 -7.82 0.04
C PHE A 67 -4.36 -9.31 -0.22
N VAL A 68 -3.30 -9.93 0.29
CA VAL A 68 -3.05 -11.37 0.17
C VAL A 68 -3.22 -12.01 1.53
N ALA A 69 -4.33 -12.71 1.74
CA ALA A 69 -4.52 -13.56 2.90
C ALA A 69 -3.75 -14.87 2.69
N GLN A 70 -2.82 -15.17 3.59
CA GLN A 70 -2.06 -16.43 3.53
C GLN A 70 -2.97 -17.63 3.83
N ALA A 71 -2.55 -18.83 3.41
CA ALA A 71 -3.26 -20.06 3.72
C ALA A 71 -3.51 -20.19 5.24
N GLY A 72 -4.77 -20.41 5.63
CA GLY A 72 -5.18 -20.53 7.01
C GLY A 72 -5.46 -19.20 7.73
N SER A 73 -5.25 -18.06 7.05
CA SER A 73 -5.39 -16.72 7.64
C SER A 73 -6.84 -16.30 7.84
N LEU A 74 -7.09 -15.55 8.92
CA LEU A 74 -8.33 -14.78 9.06
C LEU A 74 -8.41 -13.68 8.01
N GLY A 75 -9.59 -13.53 7.42
CA GLY A 75 -9.96 -12.34 6.65
C GLY A 75 -10.40 -11.19 7.57
N GLY A 76 -10.94 -10.15 6.97
CA GLY A 76 -11.44 -9.00 7.73
C GLY A 76 -11.95 -7.88 6.84
N THR A 77 -12.47 -6.84 7.47
CA THR A 77 -12.87 -5.61 6.79
C THR A 77 -11.85 -4.53 7.08
N VAL A 78 -11.20 -4.04 6.03
CA VAL A 78 -10.43 -2.80 6.07
C VAL A 78 -11.41 -1.65 6.23
N HIS A 79 -11.14 -0.73 7.15
CA HIS A 79 -12.01 0.42 7.42
C HIS A 79 -11.31 1.78 7.33
N SER A 80 -9.97 1.79 7.36
CA SER A 80 -9.20 3.03 7.28
C SER A 80 -7.85 2.80 6.61
N ALA A 81 -7.31 3.88 6.03
CA ALA A 81 -5.94 3.96 5.56
C ALA A 81 -5.30 5.24 6.10
N THR A 82 -4.17 5.09 6.77
CA THR A 82 -3.32 6.22 7.18
C THR A 82 -2.13 6.27 6.25
N VAL A 83 -1.94 7.41 5.59
CA VAL A 83 -0.90 7.62 4.58
C VAL A 83 0.10 8.63 5.11
N THR A 84 1.39 8.33 4.95
CA THR A 84 2.51 9.23 5.21
C THR A 84 3.36 9.35 3.96
N MET A 85 3.28 10.50 3.29
CA MET A 85 4.06 10.86 2.12
C MET A 85 5.46 11.30 2.53
N LYS A 86 6.46 10.85 1.79
CA LYS A 86 7.86 11.16 2.01
C LYS A 86 8.52 11.63 0.72
N ASP A 87 9.47 12.54 0.87
CA ASP A 87 10.37 12.95 -0.20
C ASP A 87 11.47 11.91 -0.46
N SER A 88 12.36 12.22 -1.41
CA SER A 88 13.50 11.36 -1.74
C SER A 88 14.50 11.19 -0.58
N SER A 89 14.51 12.11 0.37
CA SER A 89 15.36 12.08 1.56
C SER A 89 14.73 11.26 2.70
N GLY A 90 13.47 10.86 2.56
CA GLY A 90 12.71 10.13 3.58
C GLY A 90 12.01 11.02 4.60
N ASN A 91 12.03 12.34 4.40
CA ASN A 91 11.33 13.31 5.25
C ASN A 91 9.87 13.41 4.84
N LEU A 92 9.02 13.85 5.76
CA LEU A 92 7.61 14.13 5.49
C LEU A 92 7.47 15.15 4.36
N TYR A 93 6.69 14.80 3.33
CA TYR A 93 6.46 15.67 2.18
C TYR A 93 5.17 16.48 2.36
N GLY A 94 5.23 17.82 2.23
CA GLY A 94 4.03 18.68 2.29
C GLY A 94 3.46 18.88 3.70
N ASP A 95 4.29 18.81 4.75
CA ASP A 95 3.91 19.02 6.15
C ASP A 95 2.60 18.34 6.55
N GLN A 96 1.55 19.12 6.84
CA GLN A 96 0.24 18.58 7.25
C GLN A 96 -0.50 17.84 6.13
N ALA A 97 -0.27 18.21 4.85
CA ALA A 97 -0.83 17.50 3.71
C ALA A 97 -0.15 16.13 3.50
N GLY A 98 1.07 15.97 4.03
CA GLY A 98 1.87 14.75 3.91
C GLY A 98 1.41 13.59 4.77
N LYS A 99 0.64 13.84 5.84
CA LYS A 99 0.20 12.80 6.76
C LYS A 99 -1.29 12.93 7.05
N TYR A 100 -2.07 11.96 6.60
CA TYR A 100 -3.51 11.97 6.74
C TYR A 100 -4.07 10.57 6.91
N SER A 101 -5.28 10.49 7.45
CA SER A 101 -6.07 9.27 7.55
C SER A 101 -7.38 9.47 6.82
N GLN A 102 -7.85 8.43 6.14
CA GLN A 102 -9.13 8.45 5.44
C GLN A 102 -9.86 7.11 5.59
N SER A 103 -11.17 7.16 5.39
CA SER A 103 -11.99 5.95 5.28
C SER A 103 -11.56 5.15 4.05
N PHE A 104 -11.35 3.86 4.24
CA PHE A 104 -11.00 2.93 3.17
C PHE A 104 -11.71 1.62 3.44
N THR A 105 -12.60 1.21 2.54
CA THR A 105 -13.42 0.00 2.76
C THR A 105 -13.06 -1.09 1.77
N ALA A 106 -12.62 -2.23 2.30
CA ALA A 106 -12.36 -3.43 1.53
C ALA A 106 -12.61 -4.67 2.38
N ASN A 107 -13.09 -5.76 1.75
CA ASN A 107 -13.29 -7.04 2.43
C ASN A 107 -12.19 -8.00 2.01
N ILE A 108 -11.27 -8.28 2.93
CA ILE A 108 -10.22 -9.28 2.76
C ILE A 108 -10.83 -10.65 2.95
N ILE A 109 -10.79 -11.47 1.92
CA ILE A 109 -11.37 -12.81 2.01
C ILE A 109 -10.44 -13.71 2.83
N PRO A 110 -10.95 -14.50 3.80
CA PRO A 110 -10.11 -15.40 4.59
C PRO A 110 -9.33 -16.39 3.73
N GLY A 111 -8.14 -16.79 4.20
CA GLY A 111 -7.29 -17.80 3.55
C GLY A 111 -7.79 -19.24 3.71
N TRP A 112 -9.10 -19.42 3.65
CA TRP A 112 -9.78 -20.70 3.70
C TRP A 112 -10.80 -20.76 2.56
N ALA A 113 -10.99 -21.95 2.02
CA ALA A 113 -11.96 -22.24 0.98
C ALA A 113 -12.76 -23.47 1.35
N CYS A 114 -13.99 -23.52 0.87
CA CYS A 114 -14.81 -24.72 0.93
C CYS A 114 -14.43 -25.62 -0.23
N VAL A 115 -14.39 -26.93 0.00
CA VAL A 115 -14.20 -27.90 -1.07
C VAL A 115 -15.57 -28.34 -1.56
N THR A 116 -15.81 -28.21 -2.87
CA THR A 116 -16.98 -28.76 -3.56
C THR A 116 -16.46 -29.58 -4.74
N ASP A 117 -16.92 -30.83 -4.88
CA ASP A 117 -16.46 -31.75 -5.92
C ASP A 117 -14.92 -31.86 -6.03
N ASP A 118 -14.25 -31.95 -4.87
CA ASP A 118 -12.78 -32.00 -4.71
C ASP A 118 -12.00 -30.75 -5.17
N VAL A 119 -12.69 -29.66 -5.50
CA VAL A 119 -12.07 -28.38 -5.90
C VAL A 119 -12.33 -27.30 -4.83
N PRO A 120 -11.29 -26.56 -4.39
CA PRO A 120 -11.47 -25.41 -3.50
C PRO A 120 -12.16 -24.24 -4.22
N ASP A 121 -13.24 -23.71 -3.65
CA ASP A 121 -13.87 -22.46 -4.09
C ASP A 121 -13.05 -21.26 -3.61
N LEU A 122 -12.35 -20.62 -4.56
CA LEU A 122 -11.48 -19.47 -4.31
C LEU A 122 -12.21 -18.11 -4.42
N GLU A 123 -13.51 -18.11 -4.69
CA GLU A 123 -14.31 -16.90 -4.88
C GLU A 123 -15.27 -16.66 -3.70
N SER A 124 -15.85 -17.71 -3.13
CA SER A 124 -16.80 -17.58 -2.00
C SER A 124 -16.12 -17.52 -0.63
N PRO A 125 -16.69 -16.78 0.36
CA PRO A 125 -16.22 -16.86 1.74
C PRO A 125 -16.55 -18.23 2.36
N PRO A 126 -15.71 -18.77 3.26
CA PRO A 126 -15.80 -20.14 3.75
C PRO A 126 -16.87 -20.37 4.84
N VAL A 127 -18.03 -19.72 4.73
CA VAL A 127 -19.07 -19.74 5.77
C VAL A 127 -19.86 -21.05 5.73
N GLY A 128 -19.99 -21.72 6.88
CA GLY A 128 -20.81 -22.93 7.01
C GLY A 128 -20.18 -24.21 6.44
N CYS A 129 -18.88 -24.18 6.13
CA CYS A 129 -18.22 -25.30 5.49
C CYS A 129 -17.77 -26.37 6.49
N THR A 130 -18.11 -27.62 6.17
CA THR A 130 -17.81 -28.78 7.03
C THR A 130 -16.33 -29.16 6.97
N ASN A 131 -15.69 -29.01 5.80
CA ASN A 131 -14.27 -29.34 5.58
C ASN A 131 -13.55 -28.18 4.85
N PRO A 132 -13.23 -27.08 5.55
CA PRO A 132 -12.48 -25.98 4.94
C PRO A 132 -11.02 -26.39 4.70
N VAL A 133 -10.46 -25.98 3.56
CA VAL A 133 -9.04 -26.14 3.24
C VAL A 133 -8.34 -24.79 3.25
N ALA A 134 -7.11 -24.77 3.74
CA ALA A 134 -6.30 -23.56 3.78
C ALA A 134 -5.78 -23.23 2.37
N VAL A 135 -6.03 -22.00 1.90
CA VAL A 135 -5.63 -21.51 0.57
C VAL A 135 -5.15 -20.07 0.64
N GLN A 136 -4.22 -19.70 -0.23
CA GLN A 136 -3.87 -18.28 -0.39
C GLN A 136 -4.96 -17.59 -1.22
N ARG A 137 -5.35 -16.37 -0.84
CA ARG A 137 -6.34 -15.58 -1.58
C ARG A 137 -5.91 -14.14 -1.74
N VAL A 138 -6.30 -13.55 -2.86
CA VAL A 138 -6.03 -12.16 -3.20
C VAL A 138 -7.34 -11.39 -3.28
N THR A 139 -7.42 -10.27 -2.60
CA THR A 139 -8.50 -9.28 -2.70
C THR A 139 -7.95 -8.04 -3.39
N THR A 140 -8.60 -7.60 -4.46
CA THR A 140 -8.34 -6.32 -5.12
C THR A 140 -9.56 -5.42 -4.95
N PRO A 141 -9.51 -4.41 -4.08
CA PRO A 141 -10.63 -3.48 -3.89
C PRO A 141 -10.92 -2.68 -5.17
N ASP A 142 -12.18 -2.22 -5.31
CA ASP A 142 -12.56 -1.36 -6.44
C ASP A 142 -11.74 -0.06 -6.39
N PRO A 143 -11.03 0.31 -7.48
CA PRO A 143 -10.24 1.54 -7.53
C PRO A 143 -11.06 2.81 -7.28
N LYS A 144 -12.36 2.82 -7.61
CA LYS A 144 -13.25 3.96 -7.36
C LYS A 144 -13.45 4.26 -5.87
N ASN A 145 -13.35 3.22 -5.04
CA ASN A 145 -13.48 3.30 -3.59
C ASN A 145 -12.12 3.36 -2.87
N SER A 146 -11.03 3.41 -3.64
CA SER A 146 -9.66 3.25 -3.16
C SER A 146 -8.80 4.49 -3.41
N GLN A 147 -9.36 5.68 -3.14
CA GLN A 147 -8.55 6.90 -3.18
C GLN A 147 -7.57 6.85 -1.99
N LEU A 148 -6.28 6.72 -2.29
CA LEU A 148 -5.22 6.66 -1.28
C LEU A 148 -4.41 7.95 -1.24
N ILE A 149 -4.10 8.53 -2.40
CA ILE A 149 -3.33 9.76 -2.49
C ILE A 149 -4.28 10.96 -2.44
N SER A 150 -4.06 11.88 -1.50
CA SER A 150 -4.87 13.09 -1.36
C SER A 150 -4.59 14.05 -2.52
N PRO A 151 -5.62 14.72 -3.08
CA PRO A 151 -5.42 15.80 -4.05
C PRO A 151 -4.51 16.92 -3.56
N GLN A 152 -4.44 17.16 -2.25
CA GLN A 152 -3.55 18.19 -1.66
C GLN A 152 -2.07 17.86 -1.86
N VAL A 153 -1.69 16.57 -1.83
CA VAL A 153 -0.32 16.13 -2.10
C VAL A 153 0.04 16.39 -3.56
N ALA A 154 -0.89 16.11 -4.48
CA ALA A 154 -0.70 16.38 -5.91
C ALA A 154 -0.63 17.88 -6.21
N GLN A 155 -1.44 18.69 -5.53
CA GLN A 155 -1.39 20.15 -5.62
C GLN A 155 -0.06 20.70 -5.11
N GLN A 156 0.47 20.19 -3.99
CA GLN A 156 1.78 20.58 -3.49
C GLN A 156 2.89 20.17 -4.48
N ALA A 157 2.82 18.95 -5.04
CA ALA A 157 3.79 18.50 -6.04
C ALA A 157 3.77 19.40 -7.28
N ALA A 158 2.59 19.76 -7.76
CA ALA A 158 2.44 20.70 -8.86
C ALA A 158 3.04 22.08 -8.53
N ALA A 159 2.79 22.60 -7.31
CA ALA A 159 3.36 23.86 -6.86
C ALA A 159 4.90 23.82 -6.82
N ASP A 160 5.47 22.74 -6.30
CA ASP A 160 6.92 22.54 -6.25
C ASP A 160 7.53 22.50 -7.66
N CYS A 161 6.89 21.77 -8.60
CA CYS A 161 7.34 21.66 -9.99
C CYS A 161 7.26 22.98 -10.76
N ALA A 162 6.37 23.89 -10.38
CA ALA A 162 6.26 25.22 -10.95
C ALA A 162 7.25 26.23 -10.31
N SER A 163 7.82 25.90 -9.15
CA SER A 163 8.75 26.75 -8.42
C SER A 163 10.17 26.72 -8.99
N ALA A 164 11.00 27.71 -8.62
CA ALA A 164 12.42 27.73 -8.99
C ALA A 164 13.25 26.60 -8.34
N PHE A 165 12.68 25.87 -7.37
CA PHE A 165 13.37 24.84 -6.60
C PHE A 165 13.40 23.47 -7.29
N GLY A 166 12.75 23.35 -8.45
CA GLY A 166 12.70 22.12 -9.23
C GLY A 166 11.59 21.17 -8.78
N CYS A 167 11.21 20.28 -9.68
CA CYS A 167 10.13 19.33 -9.45
C CYS A 167 10.57 18.17 -8.56
N VAL A 168 9.75 17.82 -7.57
CA VAL A 168 9.91 16.55 -6.86
C VAL A 168 9.56 15.42 -7.82
N THR A 169 10.44 14.43 -7.99
CA THR A 169 10.21 13.34 -8.97
C THR A 169 9.95 11.98 -8.32
N ASN A 170 10.38 11.79 -7.07
CA ASN A 170 10.43 10.49 -6.40
C ASN A 170 9.82 10.57 -5.00
N LEU A 171 8.49 10.66 -4.93
CA LEU A 171 7.77 10.56 -3.67
C LEU A 171 7.61 9.09 -3.27
N LYS A 172 7.51 8.85 -1.96
CA LYS A 172 7.19 7.55 -1.38
C LYS A 172 6.01 7.69 -0.43
N ALA A 173 5.20 6.65 -0.31
CA ALA A 173 4.13 6.60 0.69
C ALA A 173 4.32 5.39 1.60
N ASP A 174 4.22 5.61 2.91
CA ASP A 174 3.97 4.56 3.89
C ASP A 174 2.49 4.54 4.21
N ILE A 175 1.87 3.37 4.11
CA ILE A 175 0.42 3.21 4.23
C ILE A 175 0.14 2.17 5.31
N LEU A 176 -0.63 2.55 6.32
CA LEU A 176 -1.11 1.68 7.38
C LEU A 176 -2.62 1.50 7.25
N PHE A 177 -3.04 0.31 6.87
CA PHE A 177 -4.45 -0.05 6.80
C PHE A 177 -4.95 -0.53 8.16
N GLY A 178 -6.05 0.05 8.64
CA GLY A 178 -6.79 -0.45 9.80
C GLY A 178 -7.77 -1.53 9.37
N VAL A 179 -7.69 -2.70 9.99
CA VAL A 179 -8.49 -3.88 9.63
C VAL A 179 -9.16 -4.43 10.87
N ARG A 180 -10.47 -4.68 10.79
CA ARG A 180 -11.17 -5.51 11.77
C ARG A 180 -11.23 -6.92 11.24
N ASP A 181 -10.54 -7.86 11.89
CA ASP A 181 -10.58 -9.27 11.48
C ASP A 181 -11.97 -9.88 11.69
N ASN A 182 -12.22 -11.05 11.10
CA ASN A 182 -13.53 -11.70 11.20
C ASN A 182 -13.93 -12.14 12.63
N ARG A 183 -13.02 -12.03 13.61
CA ARG A 183 -13.33 -12.22 15.04
C ARG A 183 -13.65 -10.91 15.75
N GLY A 184 -13.64 -9.79 15.02
CA GLY A 184 -13.88 -8.45 15.56
C GLY A 184 -12.65 -7.81 16.20
N THR A 185 -11.46 -8.40 16.06
CA THR A 185 -10.23 -7.82 16.63
C THR A 185 -9.61 -6.83 15.65
N GLU A 186 -9.16 -5.68 16.18
CA GLU A 186 -8.43 -4.68 15.39
C GLU A 186 -7.01 -5.15 15.07
N ARG A 187 -6.64 -5.01 13.79
CA ARG A 187 -5.37 -5.41 13.18
C ARG A 187 -4.89 -4.29 12.27
N THR A 188 -3.63 -4.39 11.87
CA THR A 188 -3.07 -3.49 10.86
C THR A 188 -2.34 -4.25 9.77
N VAL A 189 -2.35 -3.68 8.57
CA VAL A 189 -1.54 -4.14 7.43
C VAL A 189 -0.74 -2.94 6.94
N ALA A 190 0.59 -3.05 7.00
CA ALA A 190 1.49 -1.98 6.57
C ALA A 190 2.04 -2.25 5.18
N VAL A 191 2.10 -1.21 4.35
CA VAL A 191 2.77 -1.20 3.05
C VAL A 191 3.69 0.00 3.02
N ASN A 192 5.00 -0.24 3.01
CA ASN A 192 6.01 0.81 3.16
C ASN A 192 6.68 1.11 1.82
N ASN A 193 7.17 2.34 1.67
CA ASN A 193 7.92 2.78 0.49
C ASN A 193 7.19 2.59 -0.84
N VAL A 194 5.87 2.78 -0.86
CA VAL A 194 5.07 2.75 -2.10
C VAL A 194 5.54 3.90 -3.00
N PRO A 195 6.05 3.64 -4.21
CA PRO A 195 6.51 4.72 -5.08
C PRO A 195 5.32 5.53 -5.60
N VAL A 196 5.46 6.86 -5.55
CA VAL A 196 4.54 7.81 -6.18
C VAL A 196 5.36 8.62 -7.18
N SER A 197 5.20 8.29 -8.46
CA SER A 197 6.00 8.92 -9.52
C SER A 197 5.40 10.28 -9.87
N VAL A 198 6.24 11.31 -9.96
CA VAL A 198 5.81 12.65 -10.36
C VAL A 198 6.51 13.01 -11.67
N TYR A 199 5.73 13.36 -12.68
CA TYR A 199 6.21 13.73 -14.00
C TYR A 199 5.80 15.16 -14.30
N ALA A 200 6.76 16.05 -14.57
CA ALA A 200 6.46 17.41 -15.01
C ALA A 200 6.68 17.55 -16.53
N ASN A 201 5.68 18.14 -17.19
CA ASN A 201 5.77 18.59 -18.57
C ASN A 201 5.78 20.12 -18.60
N TYR A 202 6.85 20.69 -19.15
CA TYR A 202 7.07 22.12 -19.22
C TYR A 202 6.80 22.63 -20.63
N LYS A 203 5.88 23.58 -20.76
CA LYS A 203 5.55 24.24 -22.03
C LYS A 203 5.81 25.73 -21.92
N SER A 204 6.33 26.34 -22.98
CA SER A 204 6.35 27.79 -23.13
C SER A 204 5.25 28.22 -24.09
N GLU A 205 4.47 29.21 -23.71
CA GLU A 205 3.59 29.87 -24.66
C GLU A 205 4.42 30.74 -25.60
N GLU A 206 4.40 30.43 -26.89
CA GLU A 206 4.95 31.33 -27.91
C GLU A 206 4.05 32.56 -28.00
N THR A 207 4.62 33.74 -27.76
CA THR A 207 3.92 35.00 -27.92
C THR A 207 3.70 35.23 -29.42
N PRO A 208 2.46 35.42 -29.91
CA PRO A 208 2.20 35.70 -31.32
C PRO A 208 2.77 37.05 -31.78
#